data_AF-A0A7C7D2K3-F1
#
_entry.id   AF-A0A7C7D2K3-F1
#
_cell.length_a   1.000
_cell.length_b   1.000
_cell.length_c   1.000
_cell.angle_alpha   90.00
_cell.angle_beta   90.00
_cell.angle_gamma   90.00
#
_symmetry.space_group_name_H-M   'P 1'
#
loop_
_entity.id
_entity.type
_entity.pdbx_description
1 polymer ?
#
loop_
_entity_poly.entity_id
_entity_poly.type
_entity_poly.pdbx_seq_one_letter_code
_entity_poly.pdbx_strand_id
1 'polypeptide(L)'
;QNILTKLEALGIEDETLVIFTSDHGETLYDHDCYFDHHGLYDCTLTVPLVLRFPGKLPEGKRYVDYCQLKDVLPTILEILEVNTGTDYDGRSLIPLTRDEFREPEPEFYITECTWMRKHGWRTPEWKLICALEPDFHFKPEIELYNLIKDPEENNNVAEKEPGVVKMLKERMLQHIAKREKETGRENPIYNNPDWHGKGCGPFKTSQQAYDTLHIGDPEAAKKLQAMLEQKKG
;
A
#
# COMPACT_ATOMS: atom_id res chain seq x y z
N GLN A 1 -19.69 -19.94 12.10
CA GLN A 1 -19.84 -20.34 10.69
C GLN A 1 -18.92 -19.44 9.88
N ASN A 2 -18.00 -19.99 9.07
CA ASN A 2 -17.12 -19.17 8.23
C ASN A 2 -17.86 -18.78 6.92
N ILE A 3 -17.35 -17.77 6.19
CA ILE A 3 -17.95 -17.28 4.93
C ILE A 3 -17.97 -18.38 3.86
N LEU A 4 -16.90 -19.16 3.73
CA LEU A 4 -16.76 -20.17 2.68
C LEU A 4 -17.78 -21.32 2.81
N THR A 5 -17.95 -21.86 4.02
CA THR A 5 -18.98 -22.85 4.35
C THR A 5 -20.38 -22.30 4.13
N LYS A 6 -20.59 -20.98 4.26
CA LYS A 6 -21.89 -20.37 3.97
C LYS A 6 -22.16 -20.31 2.46
N LEU A 7 -21.15 -20.01 1.64
CA LEU A 7 -21.27 -20.04 0.18
C LEU A 7 -21.59 -21.46 -0.32
N GLU A 8 -20.85 -22.46 0.18
CA GLU A 8 -21.07 -23.88 -0.13
C GLU A 8 -22.47 -24.36 0.29
N ALA A 9 -22.91 -24.02 1.51
CA ALA A 9 -24.26 -24.39 1.98
C ALA A 9 -25.39 -23.72 1.18
N LEU A 10 -25.10 -22.64 0.46
CA LEU A 10 -26.04 -21.97 -0.44
C LEU A 10 -25.95 -22.50 -1.89
N GLY A 11 -24.93 -23.28 -2.23
CA GLY A 11 -24.69 -23.79 -3.58
C GLY A 11 -24.35 -22.70 -4.60
N ILE A 12 -23.69 -21.62 -4.16
CA ILE A 12 -23.32 -20.46 -5.00
C ILE A 12 -21.81 -20.27 -5.12
N GLU A 13 -21.02 -21.21 -4.63
CA GLU A 13 -19.56 -21.13 -4.60
C GLU A 13 -18.94 -21.07 -6.01
N ASP A 14 -19.53 -21.75 -6.98
CA ASP A 14 -19.09 -21.78 -8.39
C ASP A 14 -19.51 -20.51 -9.18
N GLU A 15 -20.33 -19.66 -8.56
CA GLU A 15 -20.78 -18.36 -9.11
C GLU A 15 -20.22 -17.16 -8.31
N THR A 16 -19.39 -17.42 -7.30
CA THR A 16 -18.85 -16.39 -6.40
C THR A 16 -17.34 -16.29 -6.48
N LEU A 17 -16.84 -15.16 -6.96
CA LEU A 17 -15.44 -14.77 -6.80
C LEU A 17 -15.19 -14.33 -5.36
N VAL A 18 -14.27 -15.01 -4.67
CA VAL A 18 -13.78 -14.60 -3.36
C VAL A 18 -12.36 -14.06 -3.49
N ILE A 19 -12.13 -12.85 -2.98
CA ILE A 19 -10.81 -12.22 -2.92
C ILE A 19 -10.46 -11.98 -1.46
N PHE A 20 -9.33 -12.53 -1.02
CA PHE A 20 -8.77 -12.29 0.30
C PHE A 20 -7.51 -11.45 0.17
N THR A 21 -7.49 -10.32 0.86
CA THR A 21 -6.35 -9.39 0.86
C THR A 21 -6.32 -8.53 2.12
N SER A 22 -5.31 -7.66 2.22
CA SER A 22 -5.19 -6.60 3.24
C SER A 22 -4.94 -5.27 2.53
N ASP A 23 -5.27 -4.16 3.18
CA ASP A 23 -4.93 -2.81 2.72
C ASP A 23 -3.46 -2.48 2.95
N HIS A 24 -2.89 -2.96 4.06
CA HIS A 24 -1.47 -2.92 4.38
C HIS A 24 -1.06 -4.07 5.32
N GLY A 25 0.25 -4.20 5.54
CA GLY A 25 0.84 -5.04 6.58
C GLY A 25 1.11 -4.26 7.86
N GLU A 26 1.99 -4.76 8.72
CA GLU A 26 2.22 -4.22 10.06
C GLU A 26 3.66 -4.51 10.50
N THR A 27 4.32 -3.57 11.16
CA THR A 27 5.73 -3.74 11.56
C THR A 27 5.89 -4.75 12.68
N LEU A 28 4.95 -4.84 13.63
CA LEU A 28 5.01 -5.79 14.76
C LEU A 28 6.41 -5.87 15.42
N TYR A 29 7.04 -4.71 15.67
CA TYR A 29 8.41 -4.53 16.22
C TYR A 29 9.56 -4.59 15.21
N ASP A 30 9.33 -5.03 13.97
CA ASP A 30 10.35 -5.00 12.93
C ASP A 30 10.82 -3.56 12.68
N HIS A 31 12.10 -3.45 12.32
CA HIS A 31 12.77 -2.16 12.13
C HIS A 31 12.63 -1.23 13.34
N ASP A 32 12.59 -1.71 14.58
CA ASP A 32 12.40 -0.89 15.79
C ASP A 32 11.13 0.01 15.76
N CYS A 33 10.13 -0.35 14.96
CA CYS A 33 8.84 0.32 14.86
C CYS A 33 7.79 -0.47 15.65
N TYR A 34 7.17 0.16 16.65
CA TYR A 34 6.29 -0.52 17.60
C TYR A 34 4.82 -0.41 17.17
N PHE A 35 4.25 -1.48 16.63
CA PHE A 35 2.84 -1.57 16.18
C PHE A 35 2.42 -0.37 15.31
N ASP A 36 3.15 -0.19 14.20
CA ASP A 36 2.89 0.84 13.21
C ASP A 36 2.96 0.30 11.76
N HIS A 37 2.13 0.84 10.87
CA HIS A 37 2.09 0.54 9.43
C HIS A 37 2.39 1.77 8.56
N HIS A 38 2.81 2.91 9.14
CA HIS A 38 3.14 4.15 8.44
C HIS A 38 4.55 4.17 7.78
N GLY A 39 5.20 3.01 7.65
CA GLY A 39 6.49 2.84 6.98
C GLY A 39 6.39 2.32 5.54
N LEU A 40 7.54 2.24 4.86
CA LEU A 40 7.67 1.71 3.48
C LEU A 40 8.45 0.38 3.41
N TYR A 41 8.56 -0.32 4.53
CA TYR A 41 9.19 -1.63 4.64
C TYR A 41 8.29 -2.74 4.06
N ASP A 42 8.85 -3.85 3.60
CA ASP A 42 8.10 -4.93 2.96
C ASP A 42 7.11 -5.58 3.95
N CYS A 43 7.35 -5.52 5.27
CA CYS A 43 6.38 -5.95 6.28
C CYS A 43 5.11 -5.07 6.32
N THR A 44 5.17 -3.82 5.87
CA THR A 44 3.99 -2.93 5.75
C THR A 44 3.39 -2.94 4.33
N LEU A 45 4.20 -3.21 3.31
CA LEU A 45 3.76 -3.13 1.90
C LEU A 45 3.30 -4.46 1.30
N THR A 46 3.79 -5.59 1.83
CA THR A 46 3.45 -6.92 1.31
C THR A 46 2.20 -7.45 1.99
N VAL A 47 1.13 -7.62 1.22
CA VAL A 47 -0.16 -8.13 1.69
C VAL A 47 -0.49 -9.46 1.02
N PRO A 48 -1.29 -10.33 1.66
CA PRO A 48 -1.85 -11.48 0.96
C PRO A 48 -2.72 -11.00 -0.21
N LEU A 49 -2.72 -11.73 -1.31
CA LEU A 49 -3.70 -11.58 -2.38
C LEU A 49 -4.05 -12.96 -2.92
N VAL A 50 -5.23 -13.45 -2.54
CA VAL A 50 -5.73 -14.77 -2.92
C VAL A 50 -7.07 -14.61 -3.62
N LEU A 51 -7.16 -15.15 -4.83
CA LEU A 51 -8.39 -15.19 -5.62
C LEU A 51 -8.88 -16.64 -5.68
N ARG A 52 -10.15 -16.86 -5.37
CA ARG A 52 -10.83 -18.15 -5.48
C ARG A 52 -12.09 -17.99 -6.32
N PHE A 53 -12.14 -18.69 -7.45
CA PHE A 53 -13.33 -18.80 -8.27
C PHE A 53 -13.38 -20.21 -8.91
N PRO A 54 -14.04 -21.18 -8.25
CA PRO A 54 -14.08 -22.57 -8.70
C PRO A 54 -14.53 -22.70 -10.16
N GLY A 55 -13.86 -23.55 -10.93
CA GLY A 55 -14.16 -23.77 -12.36
C GLY A 55 -13.84 -22.59 -13.30
N LYS A 56 -13.43 -21.43 -12.77
CA LYS A 56 -13.11 -20.22 -13.56
C LYS A 56 -11.64 -19.81 -13.45
N LEU A 57 -11.02 -20.04 -12.29
CA LEU A 57 -9.59 -19.80 -12.03
C LEU A 57 -8.85 -21.11 -11.74
N PRO A 58 -7.56 -21.21 -12.08
CA PRO A 58 -6.79 -22.41 -11.83
C PRO A 58 -6.55 -22.63 -10.33
N GLU A 59 -6.67 -23.86 -9.88
CA GLU A 59 -6.49 -24.24 -8.48
C GLU A 59 -5.02 -24.40 -8.11
N GLY A 60 -4.65 -23.99 -6.89
CA GLY A 60 -3.32 -24.25 -6.31
C GLY A 60 -2.16 -23.55 -7.01
N LYS A 61 -2.42 -22.57 -7.89
CA LYS A 61 -1.38 -21.80 -8.57
C LYS A 61 -0.84 -20.67 -7.71
N ARG A 62 0.47 -20.43 -7.80
CA ARG A 62 1.16 -19.29 -7.20
C ARG A 62 1.99 -18.59 -8.26
N TYR A 63 1.87 -17.27 -8.34
CA TYR A 63 2.58 -16.42 -9.28
C TYR A 63 3.58 -15.54 -8.53
N VAL A 64 4.74 -15.28 -9.13
CA VAL A 64 5.84 -14.49 -8.55
C VAL A 64 5.88 -13.06 -9.14
N ASP A 65 4.93 -12.71 -10.01
CA ASP A 65 4.84 -11.38 -10.62
C ASP A 65 4.50 -10.30 -9.58
N TYR A 66 4.96 -9.08 -9.84
CA TYR A 66 4.60 -7.90 -9.04
C TYR A 66 3.13 -7.58 -9.29
N CYS A 67 2.37 -7.70 -8.21
CA CYS A 67 0.95 -7.39 -8.15
C CYS A 67 0.75 -6.22 -7.19
N GLN A 68 -0.08 -5.26 -7.56
CA GLN A 68 -0.42 -4.12 -6.72
C GLN A 68 -1.93 -4.10 -6.45
N LEU A 69 -2.37 -3.50 -5.34
CA LEU A 69 -3.80 -3.41 -5.02
C LEU A 69 -4.62 -2.72 -6.13
N LYS A 70 -4.01 -1.81 -6.91
CA LYS A 70 -4.64 -1.18 -8.08
C LYS A 70 -5.02 -2.20 -9.18
N ASP A 71 -4.39 -3.37 -9.21
CA ASP A 71 -4.64 -4.44 -10.19
C ASP A 71 -5.93 -5.21 -9.89
N VAL A 72 -6.46 -5.13 -8.66
CA VAL A 72 -7.64 -5.89 -8.22
C VAL A 72 -8.89 -5.47 -8.99
N LEU A 73 -9.12 -4.17 -9.15
CA LEU A 73 -10.29 -3.65 -9.86
C LEU A 73 -10.35 -4.10 -11.34
N PRO A 74 -9.33 -3.86 -12.19
CA PRO A 74 -9.38 -4.32 -13.58
C PRO A 74 -9.45 -5.85 -13.69
N THR A 75 -8.88 -6.59 -12.73
CA THR A 75 -9.02 -8.06 -12.68
C THR A 75 -10.46 -8.48 -12.45
N ILE A 76 -11.17 -7.87 -11.49
CA ILE A 76 -12.59 -8.15 -11.22
C ILE A 76 -13.43 -7.84 -12.47
N LEU A 77 -13.21 -6.69 -13.09
CA LEU A 77 -13.96 -6.27 -14.26
C LEU A 77 -13.77 -7.22 -15.44
N GLU A 78 -12.54 -7.71 -15.67
CA GLU A 78 -12.27 -8.69 -16.71
C GLU A 78 -12.93 -10.05 -16.42
N ILE A 79 -12.89 -10.54 -15.17
CA ILE A 79 -13.58 -11.77 -14.76
C ILE A 79 -15.09 -11.69 -15.02
N LEU A 80 -15.68 -10.52 -14.74
CA LEU A 80 -17.10 -10.27 -14.91
C LEU A 80 -17.49 -9.85 -16.34
N GLU A 81 -16.53 -9.79 -17.26
CA GLU A 81 -16.74 -9.36 -18.65
C GLU A 81 -17.35 -7.95 -18.76
N VAL A 82 -17.04 -7.06 -17.80
CA VAL A 82 -17.55 -5.69 -17.74
C VAL A 82 -16.56 -4.73 -18.39
N ASN A 83 -16.96 -4.10 -19.49
CA ASN A 83 -16.22 -3.01 -20.10
C ASN A 83 -16.77 -1.65 -19.66
N THR A 84 -15.96 -0.88 -18.94
CA THR A 84 -16.33 0.46 -18.46
C THR A 84 -15.90 1.58 -19.40
N GLY A 85 -15.10 1.29 -20.43
CA GLY A 85 -14.46 2.29 -21.28
C GLY A 85 -13.49 3.22 -20.54
N THR A 86 -13.07 2.85 -19.32
CA THR A 86 -12.17 3.63 -18.47
C THR A 86 -10.78 3.01 -18.47
N ASP A 87 -9.75 3.84 -18.63
CA ASP A 87 -8.36 3.42 -18.42
C ASP A 87 -8.05 3.39 -16.92
N TYR A 88 -7.53 2.26 -16.44
CA TYR A 88 -7.11 2.08 -15.05
C TYR A 88 -5.58 2.17 -14.94
N ASP A 89 -5.09 2.74 -13.85
CA ASP A 89 -3.64 2.71 -13.54
C ASP A 89 -3.14 1.28 -13.25
N GLY A 90 -4.05 0.37 -12.84
CA GLY A 90 -3.78 -1.04 -12.60
C GLY A 90 -3.95 -1.92 -13.83
N ARG A 91 -3.41 -3.14 -13.76
CA ARG A 91 -3.33 -4.09 -14.88
C ARG A 91 -3.92 -5.43 -14.45
N SER A 92 -4.87 -5.95 -15.21
CA SER A 92 -5.52 -7.22 -14.89
C SER A 92 -4.52 -8.35 -14.65
N LEU A 93 -4.84 -9.21 -13.68
CA LEU A 93 -4.08 -10.41 -13.31
C LEU A 93 -4.52 -11.64 -14.11
N ILE A 94 -5.61 -11.55 -14.89
CA ILE A 94 -6.15 -12.70 -15.64
C ILE A 94 -5.17 -13.32 -16.63
N PRO A 95 -4.34 -12.54 -17.37
CA PRO A 95 -3.32 -13.14 -18.22
C PRO A 95 -2.38 -14.10 -17.48
N LEU A 96 -2.01 -13.81 -16.21
CA LEU A 96 -1.19 -14.72 -15.39
C LEU A 96 -1.91 -16.05 -15.16
N THR A 97 -3.22 -16.01 -14.90
CA THR A 97 -4.03 -17.20 -14.64
C THR A 97 -4.17 -18.12 -15.85
N ARG A 98 -3.90 -17.59 -17.05
CA ARG A 98 -3.97 -18.30 -18.33
C ARG A 98 -2.59 -18.63 -18.91
N ASP A 99 -1.52 -18.35 -18.17
CA ASP A 99 -0.13 -18.45 -18.64
C ASP A 99 0.11 -17.61 -19.92
N GLU A 100 -0.60 -16.48 -20.04
CA GLU A 100 -0.49 -15.51 -21.13
C GLU A 100 0.50 -14.38 -20.77
N PHE A 101 0.95 -13.64 -21.80
CA PHE A 101 1.83 -12.50 -21.59
C PHE A 101 1.12 -11.39 -20.82
N ARG A 102 1.74 -10.94 -19.73
CA ARG A 102 1.41 -9.71 -19.02
C ARG A 102 2.65 -8.83 -19.06
N GLU A 103 2.49 -7.57 -19.48
CA GLU A 103 3.58 -6.60 -19.43
C GLU A 103 4.19 -6.60 -18.01
N PRO A 104 5.51 -6.56 -17.81
CA PRO A 104 6.06 -6.47 -16.47
C PRO A 104 5.98 -5.04 -15.90
N GLU A 105 5.73 -4.90 -14.59
CA GLU A 105 5.91 -3.63 -13.85
C GLU A 105 6.86 -3.87 -12.66
N PRO A 106 8.15 -4.12 -12.94
CA PRO A 106 9.12 -4.51 -11.91
C PRO A 106 9.60 -3.32 -11.08
N GLU A 107 9.34 -2.10 -11.54
CA GLU A 107 9.70 -0.88 -10.84
C GLU A 107 8.48 0.01 -10.64
N PHE A 108 8.31 0.53 -9.42
CA PHE A 108 7.18 1.37 -9.08
C PHE A 108 7.50 2.33 -7.94
N TYR A 109 6.75 3.43 -7.95
CA TYR A 109 6.76 4.42 -6.89
C TYR A 109 5.95 3.92 -5.69
N ILE A 110 6.48 4.14 -4.49
CA ILE A 110 5.82 3.88 -3.21
C ILE A 110 5.85 5.17 -2.38
N THR A 111 4.83 5.41 -1.57
CA THR A 111 4.75 6.65 -0.79
C THR A 111 3.94 6.45 0.46
N GLU A 112 4.34 7.13 1.53
CA GLU A 112 3.53 7.32 2.72
C GLU A 112 3.35 8.83 2.89
N CYS A 113 2.10 9.29 2.93
CA CYS A 113 1.77 10.71 2.79
C CYS A 113 1.24 11.33 4.08
N THR A 114 1.32 10.62 5.21
CA THR A 114 0.67 11.05 6.46
C THR A 114 1.68 11.32 7.56
N TRP A 115 2.19 10.30 8.23
CA TRP A 115 2.95 10.49 9.47
C TRP A 115 4.44 10.50 9.24
N MET A 116 4.99 9.58 8.45
CA MET A 116 6.43 9.51 8.18
C MET A 116 6.82 10.36 6.96
N ARG A 117 5.88 10.66 6.07
CA ARG A 117 6.05 11.52 4.88
C ARG A 117 7.28 11.09 4.09
N LYS A 118 7.17 9.91 3.48
CA LYS A 118 8.25 9.25 2.75
C LYS A 118 7.87 9.00 1.30
N HIS A 119 8.85 9.20 0.44
CA HIS A 119 8.84 8.73 -0.95
C HIS A 119 9.74 7.52 -1.08
N GLY A 120 9.42 6.63 -2.02
CA GLY A 120 10.31 5.53 -2.33
C GLY A 120 10.19 5.06 -3.76
N TRP A 121 11.22 4.34 -4.18
CA TRP A 121 11.29 3.70 -5.49
C TRP A 121 11.71 2.26 -5.30
N ARG A 122 10.83 1.34 -5.69
CA ARG A 122 11.07 -0.10 -5.66
C ARG A 122 11.51 -0.56 -7.04
N THR A 123 12.56 -1.37 -7.09
CA THR A 123 13.02 -2.15 -8.24
C THR A 123 13.24 -3.59 -7.77
N PRO A 124 13.44 -4.60 -8.64
CA PRO A 124 13.62 -5.97 -8.18
C PRO A 124 14.77 -6.17 -7.20
N GLU A 125 15.87 -5.44 -7.40
CA GLU A 125 17.07 -5.55 -6.56
C GLU A 125 17.15 -4.49 -5.46
N TRP A 126 16.67 -3.28 -5.71
CA TRP A 126 16.88 -2.14 -4.83
C TRP A 126 15.57 -1.50 -4.39
N LYS A 127 15.49 -1.10 -3.12
CA LYS A 127 14.47 -0.17 -2.62
C LYS A 127 15.13 1.07 -2.06
N LEU A 128 14.78 2.22 -2.60
CA LEU A 128 15.13 3.54 -2.07
C LEU A 128 13.95 4.09 -1.27
N ILE A 129 14.24 4.66 -0.10
CA ILE A 129 13.30 5.44 0.71
C ILE A 129 13.95 6.80 0.99
N CYS A 130 13.20 7.88 0.75
CA CYS A 130 13.58 9.27 1.02
C CYS A 130 12.51 9.91 1.91
N ALA A 131 12.86 10.26 3.14
CA ALA A 131 12.01 11.08 3.99
C ALA A 131 12.08 12.55 3.55
N LEU A 132 10.97 13.27 3.73
CA LEU A 132 10.95 14.72 3.55
C LEU A 132 11.58 15.45 4.75
N GLU A 133 11.47 14.84 5.94
CA GLU A 133 11.97 15.34 7.21
C GLU A 133 12.21 14.17 8.18
N PRO A 134 12.86 14.41 9.34
CA PRO A 134 12.96 13.41 10.38
C PRO A 134 11.58 12.90 10.83
N ASP A 135 11.41 11.57 10.83
CA ASP A 135 10.20 10.92 11.34
C ASP A 135 10.31 10.59 12.84
N PHE A 136 9.17 10.22 13.43
CA PHE A 136 9.03 9.93 14.86
C PHE A 136 9.57 8.55 15.28
N HIS A 137 9.98 7.72 14.31
CA HIS A 137 10.71 6.46 14.53
C HIS A 137 12.23 6.63 14.38
N PHE A 138 12.69 7.88 14.18
CA PHE A 138 14.09 8.26 14.04
C PHE A 138 14.81 7.49 12.94
N LYS A 139 14.12 7.16 11.84
CA LYS A 139 14.76 6.49 10.70
C LYS A 139 15.65 7.46 9.92
N PRO A 140 16.68 6.94 9.23
CA PRO A 140 17.50 7.77 8.36
C PRO A 140 16.67 8.47 7.29
N GLU A 141 17.05 9.69 6.92
CA GLU A 141 16.37 10.45 5.86
C GLU A 141 16.50 9.78 4.48
N ILE A 142 17.58 9.02 4.26
CA ILE A 142 17.82 8.26 3.05
C ILE A 142 18.14 6.82 3.45
N GLU A 143 17.33 5.90 2.97
CA GLU A 143 17.52 4.46 3.16
C GLU A 143 17.62 3.79 1.81
N LEU A 144 18.59 2.88 1.67
CA LEU A 144 18.75 2.06 0.47
C LEU A 144 19.01 0.62 0.89
N TYR A 145 18.16 -0.29 0.42
CA TYR A 145 18.24 -1.73 0.71
C TYR A 145 18.44 -2.53 -0.56
N ASN A 146 19.35 -3.51 -0.52
CA ASN A 146 19.51 -4.50 -1.59
C ASN A 146 18.64 -5.71 -1.26
N LEU A 147 17.49 -5.85 -1.90
CA LEU A 147 16.47 -6.84 -1.56
C LEU A 147 16.81 -8.26 -1.99
N ILE A 148 17.85 -8.45 -2.81
CA ILE A 148 18.38 -9.78 -3.12
C ILE A 148 19.28 -10.27 -1.98
N LYS A 149 20.11 -9.38 -1.41
CA LYS A 149 21.08 -9.72 -0.35
C LYS A 149 20.54 -9.52 1.06
N ASP A 150 19.56 -8.64 1.20
CA ASP A 150 18.97 -8.16 2.45
C ASP A 150 17.44 -8.03 2.26
N PRO A 151 16.73 -9.16 2.06
CA PRO A 151 15.29 -9.16 1.79
C PRO A 151 14.44 -8.64 2.96
N GLU A 152 15.00 -8.65 4.18
CA GLU A 152 14.37 -8.12 5.39
C GLU A 152 14.75 -6.65 5.66
N GLU A 153 15.50 -6.00 4.76
CA GLU A 153 15.77 -4.55 4.81
C GLU A 153 16.43 -4.09 6.13
N ASN A 154 17.34 -4.90 6.66
CA ASN A 154 18.01 -4.66 7.94
C ASN A 154 19.28 -3.83 7.80
N ASN A 155 19.82 -3.67 6.59
CA ASN A 155 21.12 -3.10 6.34
C ASN A 155 21.03 -1.92 5.35
N ASN A 156 20.87 -0.70 5.88
CA ASN A 156 20.90 0.50 5.05
C ASN A 156 22.31 0.70 4.45
N VAL A 157 22.41 0.65 3.11
CA VAL A 157 23.65 0.81 2.35
C VAL A 157 23.73 2.14 1.58
N ALA A 158 22.87 3.12 1.89
CA ALA A 158 22.82 4.40 1.18
C ALA A 158 24.18 5.13 1.12
N GLU A 159 24.95 5.13 2.20
CA GLU A 159 26.28 5.75 2.25
C GLU A 159 27.34 4.97 1.45
N LYS A 160 27.16 3.65 1.32
CA LYS A 160 28.09 2.77 0.60
C LYS A 160 27.84 2.80 -0.91
N GLU A 161 26.61 3.05 -1.31
CA GLU A 161 26.14 3.01 -2.71
C GLU A 161 25.54 4.36 -3.19
N PRO A 162 26.28 5.49 -3.08
CA PRO A 162 25.73 6.81 -3.39
C PRO A 162 25.33 6.96 -4.88
N GLY A 163 25.97 6.20 -5.77
CA GLY A 163 25.59 6.15 -7.19
C GLY A 163 24.20 5.55 -7.42
N VAL A 164 23.86 4.48 -6.68
CA VAL A 164 22.55 3.85 -6.74
C VAL A 164 21.48 4.77 -6.17
N VAL A 165 21.75 5.39 -5.02
CA VAL A 165 20.86 6.40 -4.42
C VAL A 165 20.53 7.49 -5.43
N LYS A 166 21.56 8.09 -6.06
CA LYS A 166 21.37 9.17 -7.04
C LYS A 166 20.50 8.70 -8.21
N MET A 167 20.82 7.55 -8.80
CA MET A 167 20.09 7.00 -9.94
C MET A 167 18.61 6.77 -9.62
N LEU A 168 18.30 6.11 -8.49
CA LEU A 168 16.92 5.80 -8.12
C LEU A 168 16.15 7.05 -7.70
N LYS A 169 16.81 8.01 -7.03
CA LYS A 169 16.20 9.29 -6.66
C LYS A 169 15.83 10.11 -7.90
N GLU A 170 16.67 10.11 -8.94
CA GLU A 170 16.35 10.77 -10.21
C GLU A 170 15.12 10.13 -10.87
N ARG A 171 15.02 8.80 -10.93
CA ARG A 171 13.84 8.09 -11.46
C ARG A 171 12.57 8.43 -10.67
N MET A 172 12.66 8.41 -9.34
CA MET A 172 11.56 8.75 -8.44
C MET A 172 11.05 10.17 -8.69
N LEU A 173 11.95 11.16 -8.76
CA LEU A 173 11.59 12.56 -9.00
C LEU A 173 11.02 12.76 -10.41
N GLN A 174 11.55 12.07 -11.42
CA GLN A 174 10.99 12.09 -12.78
C GLN A 174 9.57 11.52 -12.82
N HIS A 175 9.30 10.44 -12.09
CA HIS A 175 7.96 9.87 -11.98
C HIS A 175 6.98 10.86 -11.33
N ILE A 176 7.36 11.45 -10.18
CA ILE A 176 6.53 12.44 -9.48
C ILE A 176 6.21 13.62 -10.42
N ALA A 177 7.23 14.23 -11.03
CA ALA A 177 7.05 15.38 -11.93
C ALA A 177 6.18 15.04 -13.15
N LYS A 178 6.33 13.82 -13.70
CA LYS A 178 5.47 13.32 -14.78
C LYS A 178 4.01 13.23 -14.33
N ARG A 179 3.74 12.62 -13.17
CA ARG A 179 2.37 12.45 -12.65
C ARG A 179 1.71 13.76 -12.27
N GLU A 180 2.44 14.70 -11.68
CA GLU A 180 1.91 16.04 -11.40
C GLU A 180 1.51 16.76 -12.69
N LYS A 181 2.33 16.66 -13.74
CA LYS A 181 2.03 17.23 -15.05
C LYS A 181 0.82 16.57 -15.73
N GLU A 182 0.73 15.24 -15.70
CA GLU A 182 -0.37 14.49 -16.31
C GLU A 182 -1.71 14.75 -15.64
N THR A 183 -1.71 14.84 -14.31
CA THR A 183 -2.94 14.97 -13.51
C THR A 183 -3.33 16.43 -13.25
N GLY A 184 -2.39 17.37 -13.38
CA GLY A 184 -2.56 18.77 -12.96
C GLY A 184 -2.72 18.92 -11.45
N ARG A 185 -2.39 17.88 -10.67
CA ARG A 185 -2.48 17.86 -9.21
C ARG A 185 -1.08 17.82 -8.62
N GLU A 186 -0.85 18.61 -7.58
CA GLU A 186 0.39 18.54 -6.80
C GLU A 186 0.46 17.23 -6.01
N ASN A 187 1.68 16.77 -5.72
CA ASN A 187 1.96 15.54 -5.01
C ASN A 187 1.20 15.46 -3.66
N PRO A 188 0.41 14.38 -3.43
CA PRO A 188 -0.41 14.18 -2.24
C PRO A 188 0.30 14.36 -0.89
N ILE A 189 1.62 14.18 -0.85
CA ILE A 189 2.41 14.38 0.37
C ILE A 189 2.44 15.83 0.86
N TYR A 190 2.10 16.79 -0.01
CA TYR A 190 2.02 18.22 0.29
C TYR A 190 0.57 18.71 0.44
N ASN A 191 -0.42 17.97 -0.07
CA ASN A 191 -1.80 18.44 -0.18
C ASN A 191 -2.86 17.38 0.19
N ASN A 192 -2.73 16.79 1.37
CA ASN A 192 -3.78 15.95 1.97
C ASN A 192 -5.08 16.76 2.26
N PRO A 193 -6.27 16.27 1.87
CA PRO A 193 -7.56 16.96 2.07
C PRO A 193 -8.11 17.00 3.52
N ASP A 194 -7.26 17.14 4.56
CA ASP A 194 -7.66 17.17 5.99
C ASP A 194 -8.46 15.91 6.40
N TRP A 195 -8.07 14.72 5.92
CA TRP A 195 -8.79 13.47 6.25
C TRP A 195 -8.84 13.18 7.76
N HIS A 196 -7.89 13.74 8.53
CA HIS A 196 -7.83 13.61 9.99
C HIS A 196 -8.87 14.47 10.72
N GLY A 197 -9.61 15.34 10.01
CA GLY A 197 -10.73 16.11 10.56
C GLY A 197 -10.32 17.10 11.66
N LYS A 198 -9.11 17.68 11.56
CA LYS A 198 -8.57 18.59 12.59
C LYS A 198 -8.71 20.06 12.20
N GLY A 199 -9.14 20.36 10.98
CA GLY A 199 -9.30 21.73 10.51
C GLY A 199 -7.97 22.47 10.32
N CYS A 200 -6.84 21.74 10.32
CA CYS A 200 -5.52 22.31 10.11
C CYS A 200 -5.00 22.14 8.67
N GLY A 201 -5.81 21.55 7.77
CA GLY A 201 -5.38 21.20 6.42
C GLY A 201 -4.39 20.03 6.42
N PRO A 202 -3.61 19.83 5.33
CA PRO A 202 -2.54 18.84 5.30
C PRO A 202 -1.55 19.01 6.47
N PHE A 203 -1.04 17.90 7.00
CA PHE A 203 0.12 17.96 7.90
C PHE A 203 1.32 18.58 7.19
N LYS A 204 1.95 19.56 7.84
CA LYS A 204 3.14 20.25 7.34
C LYS A 204 4.44 19.58 7.73
N THR A 205 4.42 18.75 8.78
CA THR A 205 5.57 17.98 9.28
C THR A 205 5.11 16.66 9.91
N SER A 206 5.97 15.65 9.91
CA SER A 206 5.82 14.42 10.70
C SER A 206 5.57 14.70 12.19
N GLN A 207 6.23 15.70 12.77
CA GLN A 207 5.99 16.09 14.17
C GLN A 207 4.56 16.60 14.39
N GLN A 208 4.01 17.41 13.48
CA GLN A 208 2.63 17.86 13.58
C GLN A 208 1.65 16.69 13.49
N ALA A 209 1.91 15.72 12.60
CA ALA A 209 1.12 14.50 12.52
C ALA A 209 1.19 13.73 13.84
N TYR A 210 2.38 13.56 14.41
CA TYR A 210 2.60 12.91 15.70
C TYR A 210 1.87 13.60 16.86
N ASP A 211 2.03 14.92 17.00
CA ASP A 211 1.40 15.68 18.08
C ASP A 211 -0.14 15.69 17.99
N THR A 212 -0.67 15.46 16.80
CA THR A 212 -2.11 15.40 16.54
C THR A 212 -2.66 13.98 16.54
N LEU A 213 -1.82 12.94 16.71
CA LEU A 213 -2.28 11.56 16.94
C LEU A 213 -3.27 11.58 18.11
N HIS A 214 -4.54 11.47 17.78
CA HIS A 214 -5.50 10.87 18.69
C HIS A 214 -5.40 9.37 18.46
N ILE A 215 -4.44 8.73 19.13
CA ILE A 215 -4.71 7.38 19.61
C ILE A 215 -5.90 7.57 20.54
N GLY A 216 -7.09 7.18 20.07
CA GLY A 216 -8.35 7.54 20.71
C GLY A 216 -8.24 7.43 22.24
N ASP A 217 -8.47 8.54 22.93
CA ASP A 217 -8.56 8.53 24.38
C ASP A 217 -9.67 7.52 24.75
N PRO A 218 -9.39 6.48 25.56
CA PRO A 218 -10.39 5.53 26.00
C PRO A 218 -11.62 6.24 26.60
N GLU A 219 -11.43 7.42 27.22
CA GLU A 219 -12.53 8.24 27.72
C GLU A 219 -13.30 8.95 26.61
N ALA A 220 -12.65 9.35 25.51
CA ALA A 220 -13.33 9.86 24.32
C ALA A 220 -14.14 8.77 23.61
N ALA A 221 -13.60 7.53 23.52
CA ALA A 221 -14.32 6.38 22.98
C ALA A 221 -15.55 6.02 23.82
N LYS A 222 -15.41 5.99 25.16
CA LYS A 222 -16.54 5.80 26.10
C LYS A 222 -17.59 6.90 25.97
N LYS A 223 -17.19 8.17 25.86
CA LYS A 223 -18.13 9.29 25.64
C LYS A 223 -18.90 9.13 24.35
N LEU A 224 -18.23 8.75 23.26
CA LEU A 224 -18.88 8.55 21.96
C LEU A 224 -19.89 7.39 22.00
N GLN A 225 -19.54 6.29 22.68
CA GLN A 225 -20.46 5.16 22.90
C GLN A 225 -21.69 5.58 23.73
N ALA A 226 -21.49 6.30 24.84
CA ALA A 226 -22.59 6.79 25.67
C ALA A 226 -23.55 7.75 24.93
N MET A 227 -23.01 8.60 24.05
CA MET A 227 -23.83 9.50 23.21
C MET A 227 -24.66 8.76 22.16
N LEU A 228 -24.16 7.65 21.62
CA LEU A 228 -24.88 6.82 20.65
C LEU A 228 -26.00 6.01 21.32
N GLU A 229 -25.82 5.60 22.57
CA GLU A 229 -26.87 4.94 23.37
C GLU A 229 -28.00 5.90 23.72
N GLN A 230 -27.69 7.14 24.09
CA GLN A 230 -28.71 8.17 24.36
C GLN A 230 -29.54 8.57 23.13
N LYS A 231 -29.00 8.45 21.92
CA LYS A 231 -29.75 8.70 20.67
C LYS A 231 -30.67 7.55 20.26
N LYS A 232 -30.54 6.37 20.89
CA LYS A 232 -31.37 5.19 20.61
C LYS A 232 -32.52 4.99 21.60
N GLY A 233 -32.58 5.77 22.68
CA GLY A 233 -33.69 5.83 23.62
C GLY A 233 -34.61 7.01 23.34
#